data_AF-X1NMR4-F1
#
_entry.id   AF-X1NMR4-F1
#
_cell.length_a   1.000
_cell.length_b   1.000
_cell.length_c   1.000
_cell.angle_alpha   90.00
_cell.angle_beta   90.00
_cell.angle_gamma   90.00
#
_symmetry.space_group_name_H-M   'P 1'
#
loop_
_entity.id
_entity.type
_entity.pdbx_description
1 polymer ?
#
loop_
_entity_poly.entity_id
_entity_poly.type
_entity_poly.pdbx_seq_one_letter_code
_entity_poly.pdbx_strand_id
1 'polypeptide(L)'
;KIAGEAGAVPYDIPGVELSHVGELCSFDAFLDKYHLNDPALQQLAGIVRGADTSKLDLTPQSGGLYAISLGLSQVFTDDHEMLRHGMVMYDALYAWCQHCQAETHLWPPKMPA
;
A
#
# COMPACT_ATOMS: atom_id res chain seq x y z
N LYS A 1 22.62 12.70 2.23
CA LYS A 1 24.02 12.36 2.57
C LYS A 1 24.18 10.87 2.92
N ILE A 2 23.32 10.27 3.76
CA ILE A 2 23.32 8.80 4.01
C ILE A 2 22.99 7.94 2.77
N ALA A 3 21.96 8.30 2.00
CA ALA A 3 21.54 7.48 0.84
C ALA A 3 22.65 7.27 -0.20
N GLY A 4 23.40 8.34 -0.53
CA GLY A 4 24.52 8.25 -1.47
C GLY A 4 25.71 7.45 -0.93
N GLU A 5 25.96 7.50 0.38
CA GLU A 5 27.02 6.73 1.04
C GLU A 5 26.69 5.22 1.11
N ALA A 6 25.41 4.88 1.23
CA ALA A 6 24.93 3.50 1.29
C ALA A 6 24.62 2.89 -0.10
N GLY A 7 24.77 3.66 -1.19
CA GLY A 7 24.32 3.23 -2.53
C GLY A 7 22.79 3.02 -2.61
N ALA A 8 22.04 3.67 -1.73
CA ALA A 8 20.58 3.56 -1.67
C ALA A 8 19.92 4.46 -2.71
N VAL A 9 18.80 3.99 -3.27
CA VAL A 9 17.95 4.78 -4.17
C VAL A 9 16.98 5.61 -3.32
N PRO A 10 17.01 6.94 -3.38
CA PRO A 10 16.06 7.76 -2.64
C PRO A 10 14.67 7.68 -3.28
N TYR A 11 13.64 7.69 -2.44
CA TYR A 11 12.24 7.72 -2.87
C TYR A 11 11.43 8.61 -1.92
N ASP A 12 10.24 9.00 -2.37
CA ASP A 12 9.25 9.74 -1.59
C ASP A 12 9.73 11.07 -0.99
N ILE A 13 10.62 11.75 -1.71
CA ILE A 13 11.13 13.09 -1.36
C ILE A 13 11.12 14.00 -2.59
N PRO A 14 11.13 15.34 -2.42
CA PRO A 14 11.16 16.26 -3.56
C PRO A 14 12.41 16.10 -4.43
N GLY A 15 12.22 16.11 -5.75
CA GLY A 15 13.31 16.17 -6.73
C GLY A 15 14.03 14.85 -7.02
N VAL A 16 13.51 13.70 -6.57
CA VAL A 16 14.04 12.38 -6.94
C VAL A 16 13.10 11.66 -7.91
N GLU A 17 13.64 10.69 -8.64
CA GLU A 17 12.92 9.96 -9.69
C GLU A 17 11.72 9.17 -9.16
N LEU A 18 11.88 8.52 -8.00
CA LEU A 18 10.84 7.72 -7.36
C LEU A 18 10.08 8.59 -6.34
N SER A 19 9.30 9.54 -6.84
CA SER A 19 8.56 10.50 -6.02
C SER A 19 7.12 10.64 -6.50
N HIS A 20 6.36 11.52 -5.87
CA HIS A 20 5.03 11.89 -6.32
C HIS A 20 5.11 12.61 -7.67
N VAL A 21 4.20 12.26 -8.58
CA VAL A 21 4.08 12.89 -9.91
C VAL A 21 2.63 13.30 -10.15
N GLY A 22 2.36 14.59 -10.02
CA GLY A 22 0.99 15.10 -10.08
C GLY A 22 0.13 14.49 -8.99
N GLU A 23 -0.90 13.73 -9.38
CA GLU A 23 -1.82 13.06 -8.45
C GLU A 23 -1.37 11.64 -8.05
N LEU A 24 -0.24 11.17 -8.59
CA LEU A 24 0.33 9.84 -8.35
C LEU A 24 1.30 9.86 -7.17
N CYS A 25 1.33 8.78 -6.40
CA CYS A 25 2.23 8.59 -5.27
C CYS A 25 3.54 7.89 -5.67
N SER A 26 4.48 7.79 -4.74
CA SER A 26 5.75 7.09 -5.00
C SER A 26 5.55 5.63 -5.42
N PHE A 27 4.53 4.94 -4.92
CA PHE A 27 4.19 3.57 -5.34
C PHE A 27 3.86 3.46 -6.84
N ASP A 28 3.15 4.46 -7.39
CA ASP A 28 2.87 4.52 -8.82
C ASP A 28 4.16 4.67 -9.65
N ALA A 29 5.10 5.49 -9.16
CA ALA A 29 6.40 5.67 -9.80
C ALA A 29 7.23 4.36 -9.81
N PHE A 30 7.14 3.55 -8.75
CA PHE A 30 7.75 2.21 -8.76
C PHE A 30 7.14 1.31 -9.84
N LEU A 31 5.81 1.28 -9.97
CA LEU A 31 5.17 0.43 -10.98
C LEU A 31 5.56 0.83 -12.40
N ASP A 32 5.61 2.14 -12.69
CA ASP A 32 5.99 2.67 -14.01
C ASP A 32 7.47 2.37 -14.33
N LYS A 33 8.38 2.75 -13.42
CA LYS A 33 9.83 2.59 -13.60
C LYS A 33 10.25 1.14 -13.82
N TYR A 34 9.63 0.20 -13.11
CA TYR A 34 9.98 -1.22 -13.16
C TYR A 34 9.05 -2.04 -14.06
N HIS A 35 8.15 -1.40 -14.79
CA HIS A 35 7.21 -2.03 -15.73
C HIS A 35 6.37 -3.15 -15.10
N LEU A 36 5.89 -2.92 -13.88
CA LEU A 36 5.10 -3.88 -13.11
C LEU A 36 3.62 -3.79 -13.48
N ASN A 37 3.24 -4.56 -14.50
CA ASN A 37 1.93 -4.47 -15.16
C ASN A 37 0.87 -5.46 -14.63
N ASP A 38 1.09 -6.07 -13.46
CA ASP A 38 0.10 -6.98 -12.86
C ASP A 38 -1.20 -6.21 -12.51
N PRO A 39 -2.39 -6.63 -13.00
CA PRO A 39 -3.65 -5.99 -12.66
C PRO A 39 -3.92 -5.85 -11.16
N ALA A 40 -3.50 -6.82 -10.34
CA ALA A 40 -3.66 -6.76 -8.89
C ALA A 40 -2.75 -5.68 -8.28
N LEU A 41 -1.54 -5.49 -8.81
CA LEU A 41 -0.67 -4.37 -8.39
C LEU A 41 -1.27 -3.02 -8.79
N GLN A 42 -1.89 -2.92 -9.96
CA GLN A 42 -2.56 -1.69 -10.40
C GLN A 42 -3.75 -1.32 -9.51
N GLN A 43 -4.51 -2.33 -9.05
CA GLN A 43 -5.57 -2.10 -8.07
C GLN A 43 -5.02 -1.69 -6.71
N LEU A 44 -3.98 -2.38 -6.23
CA LEU A 44 -3.30 -2.02 -4.99
C LEU A 44 -2.78 -0.58 -5.03
N ALA A 45 -2.23 -0.14 -6.17
CA ALA A 45 -1.77 1.23 -6.35
C ALA A 45 -2.89 2.26 -6.15
N GLY A 46 -4.11 1.98 -6.60
CA GLY A 46 -5.26 2.84 -6.32
C GLY A 46 -5.55 2.99 -4.82
N ILE A 47 -5.44 1.89 -4.07
CA ILE A 47 -5.66 1.88 -2.62
C ILE A 47 -4.56 2.69 -1.91
N VAL A 48 -3.30 2.40 -2.24
CA VAL A 48 -2.12 3.09 -1.68
C VAL A 48 -2.17 4.57 -1.99
N ARG A 49 -2.41 4.95 -3.24
CA ARG A 49 -2.51 6.34 -3.67
C ARG A 49 -3.58 7.09 -2.89
N GLY A 50 -4.74 6.48 -2.65
CA GLY A 50 -5.81 7.10 -1.88
C GLY A 50 -5.42 7.34 -0.41
N ALA A 51 -4.76 6.38 0.22
CA ALA A 51 -4.28 6.52 1.59
C ALA A 51 -3.17 7.58 1.71
N ASP A 52 -2.19 7.52 0.82
CA ASP A 52 -0.97 8.32 0.86
C ASP A 52 -1.22 9.79 0.46
N THR A 53 -2.12 10.02 -0.49
CA THR A 53 -2.48 11.39 -0.93
C THR A 53 -3.68 11.99 -0.16
N SER A 54 -4.11 11.36 0.94
CA SER A 54 -5.27 11.76 1.75
C SER A 54 -6.60 11.84 0.98
N LYS A 55 -6.71 11.13 -0.16
CA LYS A 55 -7.95 10.96 -0.94
C LYS A 55 -8.63 9.67 -0.53
N LEU A 56 -9.16 9.66 0.69
CA LEU A 56 -9.63 8.44 1.35
C LEU A 56 -10.86 7.81 0.68
N ASP A 57 -11.53 8.55 -0.20
CA ASP A 57 -12.66 8.11 -1.02
C ASP A 57 -12.26 7.58 -2.40
N LEU A 58 -10.96 7.64 -2.76
CA LEU A 58 -10.46 7.14 -4.05
C LEU A 58 -10.76 5.64 -4.24
N THR A 59 -10.68 4.86 -3.16
CA THR A 59 -11.19 3.49 -3.09
C THR A 59 -11.85 3.25 -1.73
N PRO A 60 -12.82 2.33 -1.61
CA PRO A 60 -13.39 1.98 -0.32
C PRO A 60 -12.36 1.50 0.72
N GLN A 61 -11.23 0.97 0.26
CA GLN A 61 -10.16 0.41 1.09
C GLN A 61 -9.16 1.48 1.57
N SER A 62 -9.08 2.63 0.90
CA SER A 62 -8.06 3.67 1.16
C SER A 62 -8.11 4.18 2.60
N GLY A 63 -9.30 4.49 3.11
CA GLY A 63 -9.46 4.94 4.51
C GLY A 63 -9.02 3.90 5.54
N GLY A 64 -9.26 2.61 5.26
CA GLY A 64 -8.85 1.52 6.13
C GLY A 64 -7.33 1.37 6.18
N LEU A 65 -6.68 1.38 5.01
CA LEU A 65 -5.22 1.34 4.92
C LEU A 65 -4.59 2.54 5.64
N TYR A 66 -5.09 3.75 5.43
CA TYR A 66 -4.62 4.96 6.10
C TYR A 66 -4.70 4.84 7.63
N ALA A 67 -5.85 4.42 8.15
CA ALA A 67 -6.06 4.27 9.59
C ALA A 67 -5.13 3.23 10.22
N ILE A 68 -4.94 2.08 9.56
CA ILE A 68 -4.06 1.02 10.06
C ILE A 68 -2.60 1.47 10.02
N SER A 69 -2.14 2.09 8.93
CA SER A 69 -0.76 2.58 8.80
C SER A 69 -0.41 3.62 9.88
N LEU A 70 -1.31 4.56 10.16
CA LEU A 70 -1.13 5.51 11.27
C LEU A 70 -1.18 4.82 12.64
N GLY A 71 -2.04 3.81 12.80
CA GLY A 71 -2.08 3.02 14.03
C GLY A 71 -0.76 2.29 14.28
N LEU A 72 -0.18 1.68 13.26
CA LEU A 72 1.11 0.99 13.35
C LEU A 72 2.23 1.93 13.79
N SER A 73 2.28 3.16 13.27
CA SER A 73 3.29 4.15 13.68
C SER A 73 3.11 4.67 15.10
N GLN A 74 1.92 4.54 15.69
CA GLN A 74 1.69 4.83 17.10
C GLN A 74 2.01 3.65 18.02
N VAL A 75 1.79 2.42 17.54
CA VAL A 75 2.03 1.20 18.34
C VAL A 75 3.51 0.84 18.41
N PHE A 76 4.26 1.09 17.34
CA PHE A 76 5.67 0.72 17.23
C PHE A 76 6.56 1.94 17.13
N THR A 77 7.49 2.09 18.08
CA THR A 77 8.53 3.14 18.03
C THR A 77 9.75 2.72 17.21
N ASP A 78 9.95 1.40 17.01
CA ASP A 78 10.99 0.86 16.14
C ASP A 78 10.43 0.69 14.72
N ASP A 79 10.97 1.47 13.78
CA ASP A 79 10.58 1.47 12.37
C ASP A 79 10.75 0.10 11.70
N HIS A 80 11.78 -0.67 12.08
CA HIS A 80 12.00 -2.00 11.49
C HIS A 80 10.98 -3.01 12.00
N GLU A 81 10.55 -2.89 13.25
CA GLU A 81 9.46 -3.69 13.76
C GLU A 81 8.13 -3.32 13.12
N MET A 82 7.82 -2.02 13.06
CA MET A 82 6.64 -1.51 12.36
C MET A 82 6.59 -2.03 10.91
N LEU A 83 7.72 -1.96 10.20
CA LEU A 83 7.83 -2.43 8.82
C LEU A 83 7.53 -3.92 8.70
N ARG A 84 8.03 -4.78 9.60
CA ARG A 84 7.72 -6.23 9.59
C ARG A 84 6.21 -6.49 9.63
N HIS A 85 5.47 -5.72 10.42
CA HIS A 85 4.00 -5.82 10.47
C HIS A 85 3.33 -5.22 9.25
N GLY A 86 3.82 -4.07 8.76
CA GLY A 86 3.33 -3.44 7.54
C GLY A 86 3.47 -4.35 6.31
N MET A 87 4.58 -5.06 6.17
CA MET A 87 4.81 -5.98 5.04
C MET A 87 3.73 -7.08 4.97
N VAL A 88 3.35 -7.67 6.12
CA VAL A 88 2.28 -8.68 6.17
C VAL A 88 0.94 -8.08 5.72
N MET A 89 0.65 -6.84 6.09
CA MET A 89 -0.57 -6.14 5.67
C MET A 89 -0.60 -5.93 4.15
N TYR A 90 0.51 -5.49 3.55
CA TYR A 90 0.60 -5.32 2.10
C TYR A 90 0.50 -6.65 1.35
N ASP A 91 1.14 -7.72 1.85
CA ASP A 91 1.00 -9.07 1.28
C ASP A 91 -0.45 -9.56 1.32
N ALA A 92 -1.14 -9.35 2.45
CA ALA A 92 -2.55 -9.71 2.61
C ALA A 92 -3.46 -8.90 1.67
N LEU A 93 -3.20 -7.60 1.53
CA LEU A 93 -3.99 -6.73 0.65
C LEU A 93 -3.75 -7.06 -0.83
N TYR A 94 -2.51 -7.37 -1.22
CA TYR A 94 -2.19 -7.85 -2.56
C TYR A 94 -2.87 -9.19 -2.85
N ALA A 95 -2.84 -10.14 -1.92
CA ALA A 95 -3.55 -11.41 -2.06
C ALA A 95 -5.07 -11.20 -2.19
N TRP A 96 -5.63 -10.23 -1.46
CA TRP A 96 -7.03 -9.83 -1.59
C TRP A 96 -7.34 -9.28 -2.99
N CYS A 97 -6.48 -8.39 -3.52
CA CYS A 97 -6.55 -7.90 -4.89
C CYS A 97 -6.46 -9.04 -5.91
N GLN A 98 -5.72 -10.11 -5.66
CA GLN A 98 -5.62 -11.23 -6.60
C GLN A 98 -6.84 -12.16 -6.57
N HIS A 99 -7.40 -12.43 -5.39
CA HIS A 99 -8.24 -13.62 -5.21
C HIS A 99 -9.55 -13.42 -4.44
N CYS A 100 -9.68 -12.39 -3.61
CA CYS A 100 -10.71 -12.38 -2.56
C CYS A 100 -11.82 -11.33 -2.76
N GLN A 101 -11.85 -10.62 -3.89
CA GLN A 101 -12.80 -9.52 -4.11
C GLN A 101 -14.26 -9.96 -4.22
N ALA A 102 -14.50 -11.21 -4.61
CA ALA A 102 -15.85 -11.79 -4.72
C ALA A 102 -16.31 -12.49 -3.43
N GLU A 103 -15.42 -12.66 -2.45
CA GLU A 103 -15.75 -13.35 -1.21
C GLU A 103 -16.69 -12.49 -0.37
N THR A 104 -17.77 -13.10 0.12
CA THR A 104 -18.71 -12.42 1.01
C THR A 104 -18.86 -13.26 2.28
N HIS A 105 -18.51 -12.69 3.42
CA HIS A 105 -18.73 -13.32 4.73
C HIS A 105 -20.19 -13.15 5.14
N LEU A 106 -21.09 -13.81 4.40
CA LEU A 106 -22.52 -13.79 4.67
C LEU A 106 -22.80 -14.50 6.00
N TRP A 107 -23.36 -13.74 6.94
CA TRP A 107 -23.93 -14.25 8.17
C TRP A 107 -25.46 -14.17 8.09
N PRO A 108 -26.21 -15.24 8.39
CA PRO A 108 -25.74 -16.51 8.96
C PRO A 108 -25.09 -17.44 7.92
N PRO A 109 -24.13 -18.30 8.34
CA PRO A 109 -23.49 -19.27 7.45
C PRO A 109 -24.54 -20.26 6.92
N LYS A 110 -24.40 -20.69 5.66
CA LYS A 110 -25.19 -21.80 5.13
C LYS A 110 -24.86 -23.06 5.93
N MET A 111 -25.77 -23.49 6.79
CA MET A 111 -25.64 -24.76 7.48
C MET A 111 -25.80 -25.90 6.45
N PRO A 112 -24.95 -26.96 6.48
CA PRO A 112 -25.17 -28.13 5.66
C PRO A 112 -26.53 -28.76 6.01
N ALA A 113 -27.22 -29.25 4.98
CA ALA A 113 -28.53 -29.89 5.08
C ALA A 113 -28.46 -31.25 5.79
#